data_AF-A0A3B8Q328-F1
#
_entry.id   AF-A0A3B8Q328-F1
#
_cell.length_a   1.000
_cell.length_b   1.000
_cell.length_c   1.000
_cell.angle_alpha   90.00
_cell.angle_beta   90.00
_cell.angle_gamma   90.00
#
_symmetry.space_group_name_H-M   'P 1'
#
loop_
_entity.id
_entity.type
_entity.pdbx_description
1 polymer ?
#
loop_
_entity_poly.entity_id
_entity_poly.type
_entity_poly.pdbx_seq_one_letter_code
_entity_poly.pdbx_strand_id
1 'polypeptide(L)'
;MSSKATRNRCRVSVKLLAFLWSINAGAATYFFDTINGDDTGDGAAQRPFRTIGRANGLILKPGDELRFRGGQEFAGNLVLDEHDAGTSNAPVVIGS
;
A
#
# COMPACT_ATOMS: atom_id res chain seq x y z
N MET A 1 66.27 22.38 -14.26
CA MET A 1 66.25 21.31 -13.24
C MET A 1 65.07 21.56 -12.31
N SER A 2 64.17 20.57 -12.21
CA SER A 2 63.18 20.28 -11.16
C SER A 2 62.59 21.41 -10.29
N SER A 3 61.26 21.55 -10.30
CA SER A 3 60.47 21.22 -9.10
C SER A 3 58.98 21.02 -9.43
N LYS A 4 58.45 19.87 -9.03
CA LYS A 4 57.02 19.51 -9.04
C LYS A 4 56.38 20.00 -7.74
N ALA A 5 55.10 20.36 -7.79
CA ALA A 5 54.04 20.26 -6.74
C ALA A 5 53.03 21.41 -6.99
N THR A 6 51.71 21.32 -6.82
CA THR A 6 50.87 20.46 -6.00
C THR A 6 49.48 20.42 -6.64
N ARG A 7 48.82 19.25 -6.64
CA ARG A 7 47.47 19.04 -7.18
C ARG A 7 46.45 19.30 -6.06
N ASN A 8 45.64 20.35 -6.15
CA ASN A 8 44.58 20.62 -5.17
C ASN A 8 43.22 20.17 -5.73
N ARG A 9 42.64 19.16 -5.08
CA ARG A 9 41.41 18.45 -5.46
C ARG A 9 40.18 19.27 -5.04
N CYS A 10 39.30 19.59 -5.99
CA CYS A 10 37.94 20.07 -5.70
C CYS A 10 37.10 18.95 -5.08
N ARG A 11 36.78 19.07 -3.79
CA ARG A 11 35.80 18.22 -3.10
C ARG A 11 34.41 18.82 -3.30
N VAL A 12 33.66 18.36 -4.29
CA VAL A 12 32.23 18.68 -4.42
C VAL A 12 31.49 17.93 -3.31
N SER A 13 31.02 18.66 -2.31
CA SER A 13 30.26 18.11 -1.19
C SER A 13 28.77 18.12 -1.56
N VAL A 14 28.26 16.98 -2.05
CA VAL A 14 26.82 16.79 -2.28
C VAL A 14 26.16 16.63 -0.91
N LYS A 15 25.64 17.73 -0.37
CA LYS A 15 24.85 17.72 0.86
C LYS A 15 23.52 17.01 0.57
N LEU A 16 23.43 15.81 1.14
CA LEU A 16 22.27 14.94 1.27
C LEU A 16 21.08 15.71 1.89
N LEU A 17 20.25 16.36 1.07
CA LEU A 17 18.96 16.92 1.49
C LEU A 17 17.86 15.94 1.06
N ALA A 18 17.69 14.88 1.84
CA ALA A 18 16.57 13.96 1.69
C ALA A 18 15.29 14.71 2.07
N PHE A 19 14.60 15.26 1.07
CA PHE A 19 13.25 15.80 1.22
C PHE A 19 12.31 14.60 1.38
N LEU A 20 12.08 14.21 2.64
CA LEU A 20 11.11 13.20 3.01
C LEU A 20 9.71 13.75 2.69
N TRP A 21 9.26 13.55 1.46
CA TRP A 21 7.84 13.60 1.16
C TRP A 21 7.18 12.49 1.98
N SER A 22 6.64 12.88 3.14
CA SER A 22 5.67 12.07 3.85
C SER A 22 4.44 12.03 2.97
N ILE A 23 4.36 11.01 2.13
CA ILE A 23 3.12 10.68 1.43
C ILE A 23 2.18 10.24 2.55
N ASN A 24 1.27 11.12 2.95
CA ASN A 24 0.17 10.74 3.83
C ASN A 24 -0.74 9.84 2.97
N ALA A 25 -0.42 8.55 2.93
CA ALA A 25 -1.29 7.56 2.33
C ALA A 25 -2.50 7.46 3.25
N GLY A 26 -3.59 8.13 2.88
CA GLY A 26 -4.86 8.00 3.58
C GLY A 26 -5.34 6.55 3.58
N ALA A 27 -6.26 6.24 4.50
CA ALA A 27 -6.93 4.96 4.56
C ALA A 27 -7.51 4.56 3.20
N ALA A 28 -7.25 3.33 2.77
CA ALA A 28 -7.73 2.79 1.51
C ALA A 28 -9.05 2.02 1.70
N THR A 29 -9.93 2.09 0.70
CA THR A 29 -11.13 1.24 0.64
C THR A 29 -11.01 0.33 -0.58
N TYR A 30 -11.00 -0.97 -0.34
CA TYR A 30 -10.96 -2.00 -1.38
C TYR A 30 -12.34 -2.61 -1.56
N PHE A 31 -12.85 -2.58 -2.79
CA PHE A 31 -14.15 -3.12 -3.15
C PHE A 31 -14.02 -4.50 -3.78
N PHE A 32 -14.96 -5.39 -3.47
CA PHE A 32 -15.01 -6.76 -3.99
C PHE A 32 -16.37 -7.03 -4.64
N ASP A 33 -16.35 -7.53 -5.87
CA ASP A 33 -17.55 -7.94 -6.63
C ASP A 33 -17.23 -9.23 -7.40
N THR A 34 -17.93 -10.33 -7.10
CA THR A 34 -17.70 -11.63 -7.75
C THR A 34 -18.10 -11.68 -9.22
N ILE A 35 -18.99 -10.77 -9.65
CA ILE A 35 -19.53 -10.71 -11.01
C ILE A 35 -18.71 -9.74 -11.87
N ASN A 36 -18.47 -8.52 -11.37
CA ASN A 36 -17.85 -7.45 -12.15
C ASN A 36 -16.38 -7.18 -11.79
N GLY A 37 -15.86 -7.77 -10.72
CA GLY A 37 -14.50 -7.52 -10.26
C GLY A 37 -13.45 -8.20 -11.13
N ASP A 38 -12.19 -7.77 -10.98
CA ASP A 38 -11.00 -8.31 -11.62
C ASP A 38 -9.81 -8.19 -10.65
N ASP A 39 -9.15 -9.31 -10.35
CA ASP A 39 -8.02 -9.35 -9.39
C ASP A 39 -6.74 -8.68 -9.93
N THR A 40 -6.69 -8.36 -11.23
CA THR A 40 -5.65 -7.50 -11.82
C THR A 40 -5.94 -6.00 -11.62
N GLY A 41 -7.07 -5.70 -10.99
CA GLY A 41 -7.54 -4.38 -10.58
C GLY A 41 -6.64 -3.65 -9.58
N ASP A 42 -7.08 -2.45 -9.19
CA ASP A 42 -6.55 -1.71 -8.04
C ASP A 42 -7.47 -1.79 -6.82
N GLY A 43 -8.65 -2.42 -6.95
CA GLY A 43 -9.63 -2.56 -5.88
C GLY A 43 -10.46 -1.30 -5.64
N ALA A 44 -10.35 -0.27 -6.49
CA ALA A 44 -11.24 0.88 -6.43
C ALA A 44 -12.68 0.49 -6.78
N ALA A 45 -13.66 1.32 -6.41
CA ALA A 45 -15.08 1.04 -6.67
C ALA A 45 -15.40 0.80 -8.16
N GLN A 46 -14.65 1.45 -9.07
CA GLN A 46 -14.79 1.29 -10.52
C GLN A 46 -14.07 0.04 -11.06
N ARG A 47 -13.12 -0.51 -10.31
CA ARG A 47 -12.30 -1.68 -10.67
C ARG A 47 -12.13 -2.59 -9.45
N PRO A 48 -13.24 -3.15 -8.91
CA PRO A 48 -13.20 -3.94 -7.69
C PRO A 48 -12.41 -5.23 -7.92
N PHE A 49 -11.88 -5.81 -6.86
CA PHE A 49 -11.34 -7.16 -6.88
C PHE A 49 -12.46 -8.20 -6.97
N ARG A 50 -12.12 -9.44 -7.34
CA ARG A 50 -13.10 -10.52 -7.52
C ARG A 50 -13.05 -11.53 -6.38
N THR A 51 -11.87 -11.86 -5.86
CA THR A 51 -11.70 -13.04 -5.00
C THR A 51 -11.20 -12.74 -3.59
N ILE A 52 -11.51 -13.65 -2.66
CA ILE A 52 -10.92 -13.68 -1.31
C ILE A 52 -9.40 -13.90 -1.38
N GLY A 53 -8.92 -14.68 -2.35
CA GLY A 53 -7.49 -14.86 -2.57
C GLY A 53 -6.77 -13.54 -2.83
N ARG A 54 -7.42 -12.59 -3.53
CA ARG A 54 -6.88 -11.25 -3.70
C ARG A 54 -6.92 -10.43 -2.40
N ALA A 55 -7.99 -10.53 -1.62
CA ALA A 55 -8.11 -9.89 -0.30
C ALA A 55 -6.96 -10.32 0.64
N ASN A 56 -6.71 -11.63 0.74
CA ASN A 56 -5.65 -12.21 1.57
C ASN A 56 -4.22 -11.83 1.13
N GLY A 57 -4.06 -11.22 -0.05
CA GLY A 57 -2.78 -10.71 -0.55
C GLY A 57 -2.56 -9.22 -0.27
N LEU A 58 -3.52 -8.54 0.36
CA LEU A 58 -3.39 -7.17 0.80
C LEU A 58 -2.65 -7.13 2.15
N ILE A 59 -1.90 -6.05 2.38
CA ILE A 59 -1.39 -5.71 3.72
C ILE A 59 -2.22 -4.53 4.19
N LEU A 60 -3.13 -4.77 5.13
CA LEU A 60 -4.06 -3.73 5.58
C LEU A 60 -3.38 -2.80 6.58
N LYS A 61 -3.60 -1.50 6.41
CA LYS A 61 -3.10 -0.47 7.32
C LYS A 61 -4.22 0.05 8.21
N PRO A 62 -3.88 0.68 9.35
CA PRO A 62 -4.88 1.32 10.20
C PRO A 62 -5.80 2.27 9.42
N GLY A 63 -7.10 2.00 9.49
CA GLY A 63 -8.15 2.74 8.78
C GLY A 63 -8.61 2.11 7.47
N ASP A 64 -7.89 1.13 6.94
CA ASP A 64 -8.28 0.49 5.67
C ASP A 64 -9.59 -0.29 5.79
N GLU A 65 -10.31 -0.38 4.68
CA GLU A 65 -11.60 -1.05 4.60
C GLU A 65 -11.64 -2.08 3.47
N LEU A 66 -12.25 -3.23 3.75
CA LEU A 66 -12.67 -4.22 2.76
C LEU A 66 -14.21 -4.17 2.62
N ARG A 67 -14.69 -3.84 1.43
CA ARG A 67 -16.12 -3.69 1.10
C ARG A 67 -16.56 -4.77 0.11
N PHE A 68 -17.25 -5.78 0.61
CA PHE A 68 -17.78 -6.89 -0.16
C PHE A 68 -19.19 -6.58 -0.65
N ARG A 69 -19.41 -6.62 -1.95
CA ARG A 69 -20.72 -6.32 -2.53
C ARG A 69 -21.80 -7.23 -1.93
N GLY A 70 -22.81 -6.61 -1.33
CA GLY A 70 -23.92 -7.32 -0.69
C GLY A 70 -24.70 -8.23 -1.64
N GLY A 71 -25.18 -9.36 -1.13
CA GLY A 71 -25.94 -10.34 -1.89
C GLY A 71 -25.09 -11.30 -2.74
N GLN A 72 -23.77 -11.25 -2.61
CA GLN A 72 -22.85 -12.17 -3.28
C GLN A 72 -22.19 -13.13 -2.28
N GLU A 73 -21.87 -14.33 -2.76
CA GLU A 73 -21.11 -15.31 -2.01
C GLU A 73 -19.65 -15.29 -2.47
N PHE A 74 -18.72 -15.24 -1.52
CA PHE A 74 -17.29 -15.24 -1.76
C PHE A 74 -16.68 -16.55 -1.24
N ALA A 75 -16.20 -17.41 -2.14
CA ALA A 75 -15.65 -18.71 -1.77
C ALA A 75 -14.27 -18.59 -1.12
N GLY A 76 -14.04 -19.39 -0.07
CA GLY A 76 -12.78 -19.48 0.66
C GLY A 76 -12.82 -18.80 2.04
N ASN A 77 -11.64 -18.67 2.65
CA ASN A 77 -11.49 -18.07 3.97
C ASN A 77 -10.77 -16.73 3.85
N LEU A 78 -11.35 -15.68 4.43
CA LEU A 78 -10.64 -14.45 4.69
C LEU A 78 -9.68 -14.70 5.85
N VAL A 79 -8.38 -14.48 5.62
CA VAL A 79 -7.32 -14.67 6.61
C VAL A 79 -6.80 -13.30 6.99
N LEU A 80 -6.77 -13.03 8.31
CA LEU A 80 -6.19 -11.83 8.88
C LEU A 80 -5.05 -12.24 9.79
N ASP A 81 -3.94 -11.52 9.74
CA ASP A 81 -2.78 -11.77 10.60
C ASP A 81 -2.30 -10.51 11.33
N GLU A 82 -1.12 -10.60 11.96
CA GLU A 82 -0.52 -9.51 12.72
C GLU A 82 -0.18 -8.27 11.88
N HIS A 83 -0.09 -8.40 10.55
CA HIS A 83 0.17 -7.32 9.62
C HIS A 83 -1.09 -6.52 9.24
N ASP A 84 -2.28 -7.05 9.51
CA ASP A 84 -3.58 -6.42 9.21
C ASP A 84 -4.15 -5.62 10.38
N ALA A 85 -3.34 -5.35 11.40
CA ALA A 85 -3.80 -4.72 12.63
C ALA A 85 -4.15 -3.23 12.44
N GLY A 86 -5.40 -2.88 12.78
CA GLY A 86 -5.81 -1.49 12.97
C GLY A 86 -5.36 -0.92 14.32
N THR A 87 -5.68 0.36 14.55
CA THR A 87 -5.56 1.00 15.87
C THR A 87 -6.94 1.34 16.44
N SER A 88 -7.02 1.69 17.72
CA SER A 88 -8.30 2.12 18.33
C SER A 88 -8.94 3.32 17.62
N ASN A 89 -8.11 4.20 17.04
CA ASN A 89 -8.57 5.43 16.38
C ASN A 89 -8.72 5.25 14.85
N ALA A 90 -8.21 4.15 14.30
CA ALA A 90 -8.26 3.83 12.88
C ALA A 90 -8.31 2.30 12.73
N PRO A 91 -9.47 1.68 13.00
CA PRO A 91 -9.63 0.23 12.86
C PRO A 91 -9.56 -0.18 11.39
N VAL A 92 -9.20 -1.43 11.14
CA VAL A 92 -9.48 -2.07 9.86
C VAL A 92 -10.94 -2.51 9.87
N VAL A 93 -11.69 -2.22 8.80
CA VAL A 93 -13.12 -2.51 8.70
C VAL A 93 -13.39 -3.54 7.61
N ILE A 94 -14.16 -4.56 7.94
CA ILE A 94 -14.67 -5.54 6.97
C ILE A 94 -16.20 -5.41 6.96
N GLY A 95 -16.76 -5.20 5.78
CA GLY A 95 -18.21 -5.05 5.66
C GLY A 95 -18.69 -5.10 4.22
N SER A 96 -19.93 -4.65 4.04
CA SER A 96 -20.58 -4.44 2.73
C SER A 96 -20.76 -2.97 2.41
#